data_AF-A0A2N0ZPS5-F1
#
_entry.id   AF-A0A2N0ZPS5-F1
#
_cell.length_a   1.000
_cell.length_b   1.000
_cell.length_c   1.000
_cell.angle_alpha   90.00
_cell.angle_beta   90.00
_cell.angle_gamma   90.00
#
_symmetry.space_group_name_H-M   'P 1'
#
loop_
_entity.id
_entity.type
_entity.pdbx_description
1 polymer ?
#
loop_
_entity_poly.entity_id
_entity_poly.type
_entity_poly.pdbx_seq_one_letter_code
_entity_poly.pdbx_strand_id
1 'polypeptide(L)'
;MDKSLRMIMDNDTITKSQLAAYKPTIAYVGTSWAVMLVGVLAYLLGLWNAQSMLLNEKGYYFAVLALGLYSAISLQKTLRDRAEGIPTTNLYYLISWAALAVSIFLIAVGLMNAGGLSLSEKGFYMMAFTMSLFAAVTIQKNTRDEAQIRTLIAPTLNLDSDSTARISNQNTNTAESGKSLFGAVKSRMDSSDKDS
;
A
#
# COMPACT_ATOMS: atom_id res chain seq x y z
N MET A 1 -33.22 1.77 21.38
CA MET A 1 -31.84 1.62 20.89
C MET A 1 -30.92 1.79 22.09
N ASP A 2 -30.27 0.70 22.50
CA ASP A 2 -29.47 0.62 23.72
C ASP A 2 -28.25 1.56 23.66
N LYS A 3 -27.89 2.13 24.82
CA LYS A 3 -26.79 3.10 24.97
C LYS A 3 -25.43 2.47 24.69
N SER A 4 -25.25 1.18 24.99
CA SER A 4 -24.04 0.42 24.67
C SER A 4 -23.86 0.27 23.16
N LEU A 5 -24.94 0.00 22.44
CA LEU A 5 -24.92 -0.18 20.98
C LEU A 5 -24.57 1.12 20.23
N ARG A 6 -25.05 2.27 20.73
CA ARG A 6 -24.70 3.60 20.22
C ARG A 6 -23.22 3.92 20.41
N MET A 7 -22.69 3.63 21.58
CA MET A 7 -21.27 3.88 21.91
C MET A 7 -20.33 3.05 21.03
N ILE A 8 -20.67 1.79 20.76
CA ILE A 8 -19.90 0.91 19.86
C ILE A 8 -19.96 1.44 18.42
N MET A 9 -21.14 1.81 17.92
CA MET A 9 -21.31 2.40 16.58
C MET A 9 -20.52 3.70 16.39
N ASP A 10 -20.56 4.60 17.39
CA ASP A 10 -19.81 5.86 17.34
C ASP A 10 -18.30 5.59 17.34
N ASN A 11 -17.82 4.66 18.16
CA ASN A 11 -16.40 4.29 18.21
C ASN A 11 -15.90 3.70 16.87
N ASP A 12 -16.69 2.85 16.23
CA ASP A 12 -16.37 2.29 14.91
C ASP A 12 -16.38 3.36 13.81
N THR A 13 -17.32 4.31 13.88
CA THR A 13 -17.41 5.42 12.92
C THR A 13 -16.23 6.37 13.06
N ILE A 14 -15.84 6.71 14.30
CA ILE A 14 -14.65 7.51 14.61
C ILE A 14 -13.41 6.77 14.09
N THR A 15 -13.24 5.48 14.38
CA THR A 15 -12.08 4.69 13.96
C THR A 15 -11.95 4.63 12.42
N LYS A 16 -13.06 4.40 11.71
CA LYS A 16 -13.07 4.41 10.24
C LYS A 16 -12.73 5.78 9.66
N SER A 17 -13.25 6.86 10.26
CA SER A 17 -12.95 8.23 9.83
C SER A 17 -11.47 8.59 10.01
N GLN A 18 -10.86 8.19 11.13
CA GLN A 18 -9.43 8.37 11.39
C GLN A 18 -8.60 7.57 10.38
N LEU A 19 -8.99 6.32 10.11
CA LEU A 19 -8.28 5.46 9.16
C LEU A 19 -8.35 5.97 7.72
N ALA A 20 -9.49 6.55 7.32
CA ALA A 20 -9.64 7.22 6.03
C ALA A 20 -8.74 8.47 5.91
N ALA A 21 -8.49 9.19 7.01
CA ALA A 21 -7.59 10.34 7.04
C ALA A 21 -6.12 9.96 6.84
N TYR A 22 -5.71 8.74 7.21
CA TYR A 22 -4.36 8.23 6.95
C TYR A 22 -4.13 7.76 5.50
N LYS A 23 -5.18 7.72 4.67
CA LYS A 23 -5.05 7.30 3.27
C LYS A 23 -4.31 8.37 2.46
N PRO A 24 -3.20 8.00 1.77
CA PRO A 24 -2.54 8.94 0.86
C PRO A 24 -3.54 9.48 -0.16
N THR A 25 -3.52 10.80 -0.39
CA THR A 25 -4.39 11.41 -1.39
C THR A 25 -3.94 11.00 -2.79
N ILE A 26 -4.88 10.90 -3.72
CA ILE A 26 -4.57 10.56 -5.13
C ILE A 26 -3.57 11.55 -5.71
N ALA A 27 -3.70 12.84 -5.35
CA ALA A 27 -2.75 13.88 -5.74
C ALA A 27 -1.34 13.58 -5.20
N TYR A 28 -1.19 13.25 -3.91
CA TYR A 28 0.11 12.93 -3.31
C TYR A 28 0.76 11.70 -3.94
N VAL A 29 -0.01 10.63 -4.20
CA VAL A 29 0.48 9.43 -4.87
C VAL A 29 0.94 9.78 -6.30
N GLY A 30 0.10 10.48 -7.07
CA GLY A 30 0.42 10.89 -8.44
C GLY A 30 1.66 11.78 -8.51
N THR A 31 1.76 12.78 -7.63
CA THR A 31 2.94 13.65 -7.54
C THR A 31 4.19 12.86 -7.18
N SER A 32 4.12 11.88 -6.27
CA SER A 32 5.28 11.06 -5.89
C SER A 32 5.85 10.29 -7.08
N TRP A 33 4.97 9.67 -7.89
CA TRP A 33 5.36 8.99 -9.13
C TRP A 33 5.93 9.95 -10.17
N ALA A 34 5.31 11.13 -10.35
CA ALA A 34 5.80 12.16 -11.25
C ALA A 34 7.20 12.65 -10.86
N VAL A 35 7.43 12.92 -9.56
CA VAL A 35 8.73 13.35 -9.02
C VAL A 35 9.79 12.27 -9.24
N MET A 36 9.48 11.00 -9.03
CA MET A 36 10.42 9.90 -9.31
C MET A 36 10.80 9.86 -10.79
N LEU A 37 9.80 9.93 -11.68
CA LEU A 37 10.02 9.88 -13.12
C LEU A 37 10.82 11.08 -13.61
N VAL A 38 10.50 12.29 -13.15
CA VAL A 38 11.27 13.51 -13.47
C VAL A 38 12.70 13.40 -12.97
N GLY A 39 12.93 12.95 -11.73
CA GLY A 39 14.29 12.79 -11.17
C GLY A 39 15.13 11.79 -11.96
N VAL A 40 14.57 10.62 -12.27
CA VAL A 40 15.26 9.58 -13.04
C VAL A 40 15.53 10.07 -14.46
N LEU A 41 14.53 10.62 -15.15
CA LEU A 41 14.71 11.11 -16.52
C LEU A 41 15.69 12.28 -16.58
N ALA A 42 15.63 13.22 -15.65
CA ALA A 42 16.59 14.31 -15.58
C ALA A 42 18.01 13.77 -15.42
N TYR A 43 18.23 12.79 -14.54
CA TYR A 43 19.54 12.15 -14.37
C TYR A 43 20.02 11.48 -15.66
N LEU A 44 19.16 10.69 -16.31
CA LEU A 44 19.51 9.97 -17.55
C LEU A 44 19.74 10.91 -18.74
N LEU A 45 18.92 11.96 -18.87
CA LEU A 45 19.11 12.99 -19.89
C LEU A 45 20.39 13.79 -19.65
N GLY A 46 20.74 14.05 -18.38
CA GLY A 46 22.03 14.57 -17.99
C GLY A 46 23.17 13.70 -18.53
N LEU A 47 23.13 12.39 -18.26
CA LEU A 47 24.16 11.46 -18.74
C LEU A 47 24.25 11.41 -20.26
N TRP A 48 23.10 11.43 -20.93
CA TRP A 48 23.05 11.49 -22.39
C TRP A 48 23.73 12.76 -22.90
N ASN A 49 23.42 13.91 -22.30
CA ASN A 49 23.94 15.21 -22.69
C ASN A 49 25.36 15.49 -22.18
N ALA A 50 25.96 14.69 -21.31
CA ALA A 50 27.34 14.91 -20.89
C ALA A 50 28.32 14.48 -21.99
N GLN A 51 28.69 15.38 -22.92
CA GLN A 51 29.61 15.03 -24.02
C GLN A 51 31.06 14.82 -23.56
N SER A 52 31.45 15.41 -22.41
CA SER A 52 32.80 15.29 -21.84
C SER A 52 33.03 13.97 -21.10
N MET A 53 31.99 13.21 -20.77
CA MET A 53 32.10 11.91 -20.08
C MET A 53 32.35 10.76 -21.05
N LEU A 54 33.29 9.89 -20.69
CA LEU A 54 33.49 8.62 -21.37
C LEU A 54 32.29 7.67 -21.15
N LEU A 55 32.10 6.72 -22.07
CA LEU A 55 30.94 5.82 -22.01
C LEU A 55 30.93 4.92 -20.75
N ASN A 56 32.11 4.49 -20.29
CA ASN A 56 32.26 3.75 -19.04
C ASN A 56 31.91 4.60 -17.81
N GLU A 57 32.22 5.90 -17.82
CA GLU A 57 31.83 6.82 -16.75
C GLU A 57 30.30 6.98 -16.71
N LYS A 58 29.65 7.14 -17.87
CA LYS A 58 28.19 7.18 -17.96
C LYS A 58 27.55 5.90 -17.40
N GLY A 59 28.12 4.74 -17.75
CA GLY A 59 27.71 3.44 -17.23
C GLY A 59 27.86 3.34 -15.72
N TYR A 60 28.93 3.88 -15.15
CA TYR A 60 29.14 3.95 -13.70
C TYR A 60 28.01 4.73 -13.00
N TYR A 61 27.71 5.95 -13.46
CA TYR A 61 26.65 6.77 -12.86
C TYR A 61 25.26 6.16 -13.01
N PHE A 62 24.99 5.55 -14.18
CA PHE A 62 23.75 4.79 -14.38
C PHE A 62 23.63 3.63 -13.39
N ALA A 63 24.69 2.84 -13.21
CA ALA A 63 24.71 1.72 -12.28
C ALA A 63 24.52 2.19 -10.83
N VAL A 64 25.12 3.31 -10.45
CA VAL A 64 24.96 3.91 -9.11
C VAL A 64 23.52 4.36 -8.88
N LEU A 65 22.86 5.01 -9.86
CA LEU A 65 21.44 5.35 -9.78
C LEU A 65 20.57 4.10 -9.59
N ALA A 66 20.78 3.08 -10.43
CA ALA A 66 20.03 1.83 -10.37
C ALA A 66 20.23 1.10 -9.02
N LEU A 67 21.47 1.04 -8.53
CA LEU A 67 21.81 0.45 -7.24
C LEU A 67 21.12 1.21 -6.09
N GLY A 68 21.15 2.54 -6.12
CA GLY A 68 20.49 3.38 -5.11
C GLY A 68 18.98 3.15 -5.06
N LEU A 69 18.31 3.20 -6.23
CA LEU A 69 16.87 2.97 -6.30
C LEU A 69 16.47 1.56 -5.86
N TYR A 70 17.17 0.54 -6.36
CA TYR A 70 16.93 -0.84 -5.98
C TYR A 70 17.11 -1.05 -4.47
N SER A 71 18.24 -0.63 -3.91
CA SER A 71 18.54 -0.80 -2.50
C SER A 71 17.57 -0.03 -1.59
N ALA A 72 17.14 1.17 -1.96
CA ALA A 72 16.13 1.91 -1.22
C ALA A 72 14.77 1.19 -1.21
N ILE A 73 14.30 0.72 -2.37
CA ILE A 73 13.04 -0.03 -2.50
C ILE A 73 13.10 -1.34 -1.70
N SER A 74 14.21 -2.08 -1.81
CA SER A 74 14.47 -3.31 -1.07
C SER A 74 14.52 -3.09 0.44
N LEU A 75 15.16 -2.01 0.89
CA LEU A 75 15.24 -1.66 2.31
C LEU A 75 13.85 -1.33 2.86
N GLN A 76 13.06 -0.51 2.16
CA GLN A 76 11.68 -0.19 2.56
C GLN A 76 10.81 -1.46 2.61
N LYS A 77 10.95 -2.34 1.63
CA LYS A 77 10.25 -3.62 1.61
C LYS A 77 10.61 -4.48 2.81
N THR A 78 11.90 -4.64 3.11
CA THR A 78 12.36 -5.46 4.24
C THR A 78 11.92 -4.90 5.59
N LEU A 79 11.97 -3.58 5.76
CA LEU A 79 11.51 -2.91 6.98
C LEU A 79 10.00 -3.12 7.19
N ARG A 80 9.22 -3.04 6.12
CA ARG A 80 7.78 -3.36 6.15
C ARG A 80 7.56 -4.82 6.52
N ASP A 81 8.19 -5.74 5.81
CA ASP A 81 7.99 -7.18 5.99
C ASP A 81 8.33 -7.58 7.45
N ARG A 82 9.38 -6.99 8.05
CA ARG A 82 9.69 -7.14 9.49
C ARG A 82 8.60 -6.62 10.42
N ALA A 83 8.06 -5.43 10.14
CA ALA A 83 6.99 -4.84 10.94
C ALA A 83 5.68 -5.64 10.85
N GLU A 84 5.45 -6.32 9.73
CA GLU A 84 4.29 -7.18 9.49
C GLU A 84 4.51 -8.64 9.96
N GLY A 85 5.68 -8.96 10.52
CA GLY A 85 6.01 -10.32 10.98
C GLY A 85 6.26 -11.32 9.85
N ILE A 86 6.41 -10.85 8.60
CA ILE A 86 6.79 -11.68 7.46
C ILE A 86 8.26 -12.07 7.63
N PRO A 87 8.62 -13.37 7.49
CA PRO A 87 9.98 -13.83 7.70
C PRO A 87 10.95 -13.14 6.73
N THR A 88 11.91 -12.39 7.28
CA THR A 88 13.02 -11.79 6.54
C THR A 88 14.35 -12.22 7.15
N THR A 89 15.39 -12.35 6.32
CA THR A 89 16.72 -12.69 6.84
C THR A 89 17.45 -11.43 7.31
N ASN A 90 18.18 -11.55 8.42
CA ASN A 90 19.07 -10.47 8.88
C ASN A 90 20.14 -10.12 7.84
N LEU A 91 20.61 -11.11 7.10
CA LEU A 91 21.58 -10.91 6.03
C LEU A 91 21.02 -10.00 4.91
N TYR A 92 19.79 -10.23 4.45
CA TYR A 92 19.19 -9.41 3.39
C TYR A 92 18.99 -7.95 3.82
N TYR A 93 18.57 -7.73 5.07
CA TYR A 93 18.44 -6.39 5.64
C TYR A 93 19.77 -5.63 5.69
N LEU A 94 20.83 -6.29 6.17
CA LEU A 94 22.17 -5.70 6.24
C LEU A 94 22.73 -5.40 4.85
N ILE A 95 22.56 -6.32 3.90
CA ILE A 95 23.02 -6.11 2.52
C ILE A 95 22.24 -4.96 1.86
N SER A 96 20.94 -4.83 2.11
CA SER A 96 20.14 -3.72 1.57
C SER A 96 20.61 -2.36 2.12
N TRP A 97 20.89 -2.29 3.42
CA TRP A 97 21.48 -1.10 4.05
C TRP A 97 22.87 -0.78 3.51
N ALA A 98 23.72 -1.79 3.39
CA ALA A 98 25.07 -1.63 2.86
C ALA A 98 25.05 -1.17 1.40
N ALA A 99 24.22 -1.77 0.56
CA ALA A 99 24.07 -1.38 -0.85
C ALA A 99 23.59 0.08 -0.99
N LEU A 100 22.65 0.51 -0.14
CA LEU A 100 22.20 1.91 -0.12
C LEU A 100 23.34 2.85 0.26
N ALA A 101 24.07 2.54 1.34
CA ALA A 101 25.22 3.33 1.77
C ALA A 101 26.32 3.39 0.69
N VAL A 102 26.61 2.27 0.03
CA VAL A 102 27.57 2.19 -1.07
C VAL A 102 27.11 3.04 -2.26
N SER A 103 25.83 3.03 -2.62
CA SER A 103 25.34 3.88 -3.72
C SER A 103 25.52 5.37 -3.43
N ILE A 104 25.24 5.81 -2.19
CA ILE A 104 25.40 7.20 -1.74
C ILE A 104 26.89 7.57 -1.71
N PHE A 105 27.74 6.66 -1.24
CA PHE A 105 29.18 6.87 -1.23
C PHE A 105 29.77 6.98 -2.65
N LEU A 106 29.37 6.08 -3.55
CA LEU A 106 29.83 6.07 -4.93
C LEU A 106 29.41 7.32 -5.68
N ILE A 107 28.16 7.81 -5.54
CA ILE A 107 27.78 9.05 -6.21
C ILE A 107 28.58 10.25 -5.70
N ALA A 108 28.83 10.33 -4.39
CA ALA A 108 29.60 11.42 -3.81
C ALA A 108 31.06 11.40 -4.31
N VAL A 109 31.74 10.25 -4.20
CA VAL A 109 33.13 10.09 -4.64
C VAL A 109 33.26 10.23 -6.16
N GLY A 110 32.35 9.63 -6.92
CA GLY A 110 32.33 9.72 -8.38
C GLY A 110 32.28 11.17 -8.84
N LEU A 111 31.32 11.95 -8.32
CA LEU A 111 31.18 13.36 -8.70
C LEU A 111 32.33 14.23 -8.20
N MET A 112 32.90 13.95 -7.01
CA MET A 112 34.10 14.65 -6.55
C MET A 112 35.28 14.46 -7.52
N ASN A 113 35.45 13.24 -8.04
CA ASN A 113 36.54 12.89 -8.95
C ASN A 113 36.23 13.17 -10.44
N ALA A 114 35.01 13.56 -10.79
CA ALA A 114 34.63 13.89 -12.15
C ALA A 114 35.27 15.22 -12.60
N GLY A 115 36.49 15.18 -13.11
CA GLY A 115 37.21 16.36 -13.59
C GLY A 115 36.58 17.01 -14.83
N GLY A 116 35.88 16.22 -15.65
CA GLY A 116 35.22 16.68 -16.88
C GLY A 116 33.85 17.34 -16.68
N LEU A 117 33.38 17.47 -15.43
CA LEU A 117 32.08 18.08 -15.11
C LEU A 117 32.27 19.42 -14.41
N SER A 118 31.48 20.40 -14.82
CA SER A 118 31.31 21.64 -14.07
C SER A 118 30.64 21.40 -12.71
N LEU A 119 30.82 22.34 -11.79
CA LEU A 119 30.24 22.23 -10.44
C LEU A 119 28.70 22.19 -10.46
N SER A 120 28.07 22.88 -11.40
CA SER A 120 26.62 22.87 -11.59
C SER A 120 26.09 21.52 -12.07
N GLU A 121 26.80 20.85 -12.99
CA GLU A 121 26.45 19.51 -13.45
C GLU A 121 26.56 18.49 -12.31
N LYS A 122 27.62 18.57 -11.49
CA LYS A 122 27.76 17.72 -10.29
C LYS A 122 26.59 17.91 -9.33
N GLY A 123 26.22 19.16 -9.06
CA GLY A 123 25.06 19.50 -8.24
C GLY A 123 23.76 18.93 -8.83
N PHE A 124 23.57 19.06 -10.14
CA PHE A 124 22.41 18.52 -10.85
C PHE A 124 22.28 17.00 -10.66
N TYR A 125 23.35 16.23 -10.84
CA TYR A 125 23.32 14.77 -10.63
C TYR A 125 22.99 14.39 -9.18
N MET A 126 23.58 15.08 -8.19
CA MET A 126 23.27 14.83 -6.77
C MET A 126 21.80 15.12 -6.45
N MET A 127 21.26 16.24 -6.95
CA MET A 127 19.86 16.61 -6.72
C MET A 127 18.91 15.63 -7.39
N ALA A 128 19.18 15.26 -8.64
CA ALA A 128 18.35 14.29 -9.37
C ALA A 128 18.39 12.89 -8.71
N PHE A 129 19.56 12.44 -8.25
CA PHE A 129 19.72 11.19 -7.51
C PHE A 129 18.94 11.20 -6.18
N THR A 130 19.12 12.24 -5.36
CA THR A 130 18.45 12.34 -4.05
C THR A 130 16.93 12.52 -4.20
N MET A 131 16.47 13.30 -5.17
CA MET A 131 15.06 13.43 -5.53
C MET A 131 14.45 12.07 -5.91
N SER A 132 15.16 11.29 -6.75
CA SER A 132 14.71 9.96 -7.16
C SER A 132 14.64 8.99 -5.99
N LEU A 133 15.66 8.96 -5.12
CA LEU A 133 15.68 8.15 -3.90
C LEU A 133 14.52 8.50 -2.95
N PHE A 134 14.31 9.79 -2.70
CA PHE A 134 13.26 10.25 -1.82
C PHE A 134 11.87 9.90 -2.36
N ALA A 135 11.66 10.10 -3.66
CA ALA A 135 10.40 9.74 -4.31
C ALA A 135 10.16 8.22 -4.27
N ALA A 136 11.18 7.40 -4.52
CA ALA A 136 11.07 5.94 -4.42
C ALA A 136 10.68 5.48 -3.01
N VAL A 137 11.29 6.06 -1.97
CA VAL A 137 10.91 5.79 -0.57
C VAL A 137 9.46 6.23 -0.29
N THR A 138 9.06 7.38 -0.81
CA THR A 138 7.71 7.92 -0.65
C THR A 138 6.66 7.03 -1.31
N ILE A 139 6.91 6.57 -2.53
CA ILE A 139 6.04 5.62 -3.25
C ILE A 139 5.89 4.33 -2.43
N GLN A 140 6.99 3.77 -1.93
CA GLN A 140 6.95 2.55 -1.11
C GLN A 140 6.13 2.73 0.17
N LYS A 141 6.24 3.89 0.84
CA LYS A 141 5.40 4.23 1.99
C LYS A 141 3.93 4.35 1.60
N ASN A 142 3.62 5.08 0.53
CA ASN A 142 2.24 5.25 0.04
C ASN A 142 1.58 3.92 -0.30
N THR A 143 2.28 3.04 -1.02
CA THR A 143 1.78 1.70 -1.36
C THR A 143 1.56 0.84 -0.13
N ARG A 144 2.43 0.93 0.88
CA ARG A 144 2.25 0.24 2.17
C ARG A 144 1.00 0.75 2.88
N ASP A 145 0.88 2.07 3.05
CA ASP A 145 -0.19 2.68 3.82
C ASP A 145 -1.56 2.42 3.16
N GLU A 146 -1.62 2.46 1.82
CA GLU A 146 -2.83 2.09 1.08
C GLU A 146 -3.22 0.61 1.28
N ALA A 147 -2.25 -0.31 1.28
CA ALA A 147 -2.51 -1.73 1.49
C ALA A 147 -3.03 -2.01 2.92
N GLN A 148 -2.45 -1.38 3.94
CA GLN A 148 -2.89 -1.52 5.33
C GLN A 148 -4.32 -1.02 5.53
N ILE A 149 -4.65 0.15 4.96
CA ILE A 149 -6.00 0.72 5.04
C ILE A 149 -7.02 -0.18 4.34
N ARG A 150 -6.69 -0.75 3.18
CA ARG A 150 -7.55 -1.71 2.49
C ARG A 150 -7.83 -2.94 3.35
N THR A 151 -6.82 -3.52 3.98
CA THR A 151 -6.96 -4.70 4.86
C THR A 151 -7.82 -4.40 6.09
N LEU A 152 -7.73 -3.21 6.66
CA LEU A 152 -8.49 -2.80 7.86
C LEU A 152 -9.94 -2.37 7.56
N ILE A 153 -10.23 -1.92 6.33
CA ILE A 153 -11.60 -1.57 5.90
C ILE A 153 -12.33 -2.80 5.33
N ALA A 154 -11.61 -3.74 4.69
CA ALA A 154 -12.18 -4.97 4.16
C ALA A 154 -12.96 -5.90 5.14
N PRO A 155 -12.76 -5.91 6.48
CA PRO A 155 -13.49 -6.80 7.38
C PRO A 155 -15.00 -6.57 7.38
N THR A 156 -15.49 -5.43 6.87
CA THR A 156 -16.94 -5.13 6.85
C THR A 156 -17.71 -5.84 5.72
N LEU A 157 -17.06 -6.40 4.70
CA LEU A 157 -17.76 -7.06 3.59
C LEU A 157 -18.14 -8.53 3.85
N ASN A 158 -17.46 -9.20 4.79
CA ASN A 158 -17.76 -10.60 5.14
C ASN A 158 -18.67 -10.73 6.37
N LEU A 159 -18.74 -9.71 7.22
CA LEU A 159 -19.67 -9.71 8.36
C LEU A 159 -21.10 -9.33 7.91
N ASP A 160 -21.27 -8.46 6.90
CA ASP A 160 -22.60 -8.14 6.39
C ASP A 160 -23.18 -9.27 5.55
N SER A 161 -22.38 -10.02 4.76
CA SER A 161 -22.91 -11.12 3.95
C SER A 161 -23.35 -12.32 4.79
N ASP A 162 -22.54 -12.75 5.78
CA ASP A 162 -22.91 -13.88 6.66
C ASP A 162 -24.01 -13.49 7.67
N SER A 163 -24.04 -12.24 8.15
CA SER A 163 -25.14 -11.76 9.00
C SER A 163 -26.44 -11.59 8.22
N THR A 164 -26.40 -11.04 7.00
CA THR A 164 -27.59 -10.90 6.14
C THR A 164 -28.08 -12.26 5.65
N ALA A 165 -27.18 -13.21 5.37
CA ALA A 165 -27.54 -14.59 5.04
C ALA A 165 -28.18 -15.32 6.23
N ARG A 166 -27.64 -15.16 7.44
CA ARG A 166 -28.23 -15.74 8.67
C ARG A 166 -29.58 -15.10 9.02
N ILE A 167 -29.73 -13.78 8.87
CA ILE A 167 -31.00 -13.07 9.09
C ILE A 167 -32.03 -13.48 8.03
N SER A 168 -31.63 -13.63 6.77
CA SER A 168 -32.51 -14.09 5.69
C SER A 168 -32.97 -15.54 5.92
N ASN A 169 -32.05 -16.45 6.27
CA ASN A 169 -32.39 -17.86 6.57
C ASN A 169 -33.21 -18.04 7.85
N GLN A 170 -33.06 -17.17 8.84
CA GLN A 170 -33.91 -17.19 10.02
C GLN A 170 -35.34 -16.74 9.67
N ASN A 171 -35.48 -15.69 8.86
CA ASN A 171 -36.80 -15.17 8.47
C ASN A 171 -37.57 -16.14 7.54
N THR A 172 -36.88 -16.89 6.67
CA THR A 172 -37.50 -17.93 5.83
C THR A 172 -37.97 -19.14 6.65
N ASN A 173 -37.17 -19.61 7.62
CA ASN A 173 -37.55 -20.73 8.49
C ASN A 173 -38.75 -20.39 9.40
N THR A 174 -38.84 -19.15 9.87
CA THR A 174 -39.98 -18.70 10.68
C THR A 174 -41.26 -18.56 9.82
N ALA A 175 -41.12 -18.14 8.55
CA ALA A 175 -42.24 -18.03 7.62
C ALA A 175 -42.79 -19.40 7.16
N GLU A 176 -41.94 -20.41 6.97
CA GLU A 176 -42.38 -21.79 6.68
C GLU A 176 -43.04 -22.44 7.89
N SER A 177 -42.49 -22.27 9.10
CA SER A 177 -43.11 -22.78 10.32
C SER A 177 -44.51 -22.18 10.56
N GLY A 178 -44.70 -20.90 10.25
CA GLY A 178 -46.01 -20.24 10.31
C GLY A 178 -47.01 -20.83 9.32
N LYS A 179 -46.61 -21.01 8.04
CA LYS A 179 -47.47 -21.61 7.00
C LYS A 179 -47.84 -23.07 7.32
N SER A 180 -46.91 -23.84 7.89
CA SER A 180 -47.14 -25.22 8.33
C SER A 180 -48.15 -25.31 9.48
N LEU A 181 -48.05 -24.41 10.47
CA LEU A 181 -49.01 -24.29 11.57
C LEU A 181 -50.41 -23.90 11.08
N PHE A 182 -50.53 -22.91 10.20
CA PHE A 182 -51.83 -22.52 9.64
C PHE A 182 -52.43 -23.62 8.74
N GLY A 183 -51.61 -24.36 8.00
CA GLY A 183 -52.05 -25.53 7.23
C GLY A 183 -52.56 -26.68 8.12
N ALA A 184 -51.85 -26.96 9.21
CA ALA A 184 -52.25 -27.98 10.17
C ALA A 184 -53.53 -27.61 10.94
N VAL A 185 -53.72 -26.32 11.27
CA VAL A 185 -54.96 -25.83 11.91
C VAL A 185 -56.14 -25.89 10.95
N LYS A 186 -55.96 -25.47 9.68
CA LYS A 186 -57.03 -25.55 8.68
C LYS A 186 -57.43 -26.99 8.36
N SER A 187 -56.45 -27.89 8.28
CA SER A 187 -56.72 -29.32 8.07
C SER A 187 -57.50 -29.97 9.22
N ARG A 188 -57.35 -29.49 10.47
CA ARG A 188 -58.14 -29.97 11.61
C ARG A 188 -59.56 -29.39 11.63
N MET A 189 -59.76 -28.21 11.06
CA MET A 189 -61.06 -27.56 10.99
C MET A 189 -61.94 -28.23 9.92
N ASP A 190 -61.39 -28.53 8.74
CA ASP A 190 -62.10 -29.24 7.66
C ASP A 190 -62.43 -30.71 8.00
N SER A 191 -61.69 -31.34 8.92
CA SER A 191 -62.02 -32.70 9.39
C SER A 191 -63.18 -32.75 10.39
N SER A 192 -63.52 -31.62 11.02
CA SER A 192 -64.60 -31.57 12.02
C SER A 192 -65.99 -31.37 11.42
N ASP A 193 -66.08 -30.96 10.14
CA ASP A 193 -67.34 -30.72 9.42
C ASP A 193 -67.82 -31.94 8.59
N LYS A 194 -67.13 -33.08 8.69
CA LYS A 194 -67.51 -34.32 7.97
C LYS A 194 -68.23 -35.37 8.82
N ASP A 195 -68.37 -35.13 10.12
CA ASP A 195 -69.08 -36.03 11.05
C ASP A 195 -70.31 -35.33 11.68
N SER A 196 -71.19 -34.75 10.85
CA SER A 196 -72.54 -34.30 11.23
C SER A 196 -73.58 -34.79 10.24
#